data_AF-A0A6B1FWE2-F1
#
_entry.id   AF-A0A6B1FWE2-F1
#
_cell.length_a   1.000
_cell.length_b   1.000
_cell.length_c   1.000
_cell.angle_alpha   90.00
_cell.angle_beta   90.00
_cell.angle_gamma   90.00
#
_symmetry.space_group_name_H-M   'P 1'
#
loop_
_entity.id
_entity.type
_entity.pdbx_description
1 polymer ?
#
loop_
_entity_poly.entity_id
_entity_poly.type
_entity_poly.pdbx_seq_one_letter_code
_entity_poly.pdbx_strand_id
1 'polypeptide(L)' 'MKSRNSSAGGGTGSGQIDQWHDTYCPYCGVGCGLRVGIRNGKVAKVRGNPDHPSSLGDLCLKPIHLTSALDTPDRIREPL' A
#
# COMPACT_ATOMS: atom_id res chain seq x y z
N MET A 1 10.90 28.79 5.27
CA MET A 1 9.67 28.68 6.10
C MET A 1 9.24 27.22 6.22
N LYS A 2 9.75 26.57 7.26
CA LYS A 2 9.21 25.46 8.07
C LYS A 2 8.24 24.46 7.41
N SER A 3 8.75 23.24 7.20
CA SER A 3 8.19 21.95 7.61
C SER A 3 6.65 21.86 7.72
N ARG A 4 6.02 21.17 6.78
CA ARG A 4 4.70 20.54 6.99
C ARG A 4 4.84 19.03 6.88
N ASN A 5 5.29 18.44 7.99
CA ASN A 5 5.12 17.03 8.27
C ASN A 5 3.62 16.81 8.56
N SER A 6 2.82 16.66 7.49
CA SER A 6 1.38 16.45 7.62
C SER A 6 1.08 14.97 7.84
N SER A 7 1.20 14.57 9.10
CA SER A 7 0.52 13.40 9.67
C SER A 7 -1.00 13.63 9.60
N ALA A 8 -1.59 13.42 8.43
CA ALA A 8 -3.04 13.38 8.28
C ALA A 8 -3.55 11.98 8.63
N GLY A 9 -3.91 11.82 9.91
CA GLY A 9 -4.68 10.70 10.43
C GLY A 9 -6.19 10.95 10.35
N GLY A 10 -6.93 9.86 10.18
CA GLY A 10 -8.40 9.72 10.34
C GLY A 10 -8.75 8.26 9.98
N GLY A 11 -8.77 7.33 10.94
CA GLY A 11 -9.94 6.88 11.74
C GLY A 11 -10.73 5.84 10.92
N THR A 12 -10.95 4.56 11.28
CA THR A 12 -11.18 3.86 12.56
C THR A 12 -10.83 2.37 12.42
N GLY A 13 -10.25 1.75 13.47
CA GLY A 13 -10.01 0.30 13.58
C GLY A 13 -8.60 -0.06 14.03
N SER A 14 -8.48 -0.74 15.16
CA SER A 14 -7.26 -1.07 15.93
C SER A 14 -6.22 -1.91 15.18
N GLY A 15 -5.30 -1.22 14.52
CA GLY A 15 -4.08 -1.80 13.97
C GLY A 15 -3.09 -0.73 13.59
N GLN A 16 -2.26 -0.32 14.54
CA GLN A 16 -1.16 0.62 14.29
C GLN A 16 -0.24 0.07 13.18
N ILE A 17 0.08 0.92 12.21
CA ILE A 17 1.06 0.62 11.16
C ILE A 17 2.44 1.02 11.69
N ASP A 18 3.38 0.10 11.64
CA ASP A 18 4.75 0.30 12.14
C ASP A 18 5.54 1.21 11.20
N GLN A 19 5.44 0.94 9.89
CA GLN A 19 6.20 1.63 8.86
C GLN A 19 5.38 1.79 7.57
N TRP A 20 5.61 2.89 6.86
CA TRP A 20 5.05 3.13 5.53
C TRP A 20 6.18 3.11 4.50
N HIS A 21 5.95 2.39 3.40
CA HIS A 21 6.86 2.35 2.25
C HIS A 21 6.14 2.73 0.97
N ASP A 22 6.82 3.47 0.11
CA ASP A 22 6.30 3.83 -1.21
C ASP A 22 6.78 2.80 -2.24
N THR A 23 5.88 2.40 -3.13
CA THR A 23 6.13 1.42 -4.20
C THR A 23 5.16 1.66 -5.36
N TYR A 24 5.13 0.78 -6.35
CA TYR A 24 4.23 0.86 -7.51
C TYR A 24 3.32 -0.37 -7.61
N CYS A 25 2.17 -0.18 -8.27
CA CYS A 25 1.22 -1.26 -8.57
C CYS A 25 1.68 -2.06 -9.80
N PRO A 26 1.87 -3.39 -9.70
CA PRO A 26 2.40 -4.20 -10.81
C PRO A 26 1.32 -4.76 -11.76
N TYR A 27 0.04 -4.43 -11.59
CA TYR A 27 -1.04 -5.21 -12.22
C TYR A 27 -1.36 -4.92 -13.69
N CYS A 28 -1.19 -3.70 -14.20
CA CYS A 28 -1.68 -3.36 -15.55
C CYS A 28 -0.83 -2.34 -16.31
N GLY A 29 0.45 -2.17 -15.95
CA GLY A 29 1.40 -1.30 -16.67
C GLY A 29 1.27 0.20 -16.42
N VAL A 30 0.14 0.69 -15.89
CA VAL A 30 -0.04 2.12 -15.51
C VAL A 30 0.99 2.57 -14.45
N GLY A 31 1.42 1.66 -13.59
CA GLY A 31 2.40 1.95 -12.54
C GLY A 31 1.87 2.95 -11.51
N CYS A 32 0.63 2.78 -11.04
CA CYS A 32 0.07 3.64 -9.99
C CYS A 32 0.95 3.62 -8.74
N GLY A 33 1.15 4.78 -8.12
CA GLY A 33 1.93 4.89 -6.88
C GLY A 33 1.16 4.36 -5.69
N LEU A 34 1.78 3.46 -4.94
CA LEU A 34 1.25 2.88 -3.71
C LEU A 34 2.05 3.35 -2.51
N ARG A 35 1.36 3.53 -1.40
CA ARG A 35 1.93 3.68 -0.06
C ARG A 35 1.42 2.51 0.78
N VAL A 36 2.34 1.63 1.18
CA VAL A 36 2.07 0.34 1.81
C VAL A 36 2.46 0.41 3.28
N GLY A 37 1.51 0.09 4.15
CA GLY A 37 1.67 0.07 5.59
C GLY A 37 2.02 -1.33 6.07
N ILE A 38 3.14 -1.44 6.77
CA ILE A 38 3.64 -2.68 7.37
C ILE A 38 3.24 -2.74 8.85
N ARG A 39 2.75 -3.90 9.27
CA ARG A 39 2.51 -4.23 10.68
C ARG A 39 3.03 -5.63 10.96
N ASN A 40 3.82 -5.81 12.00
CA ASN A 40 4.42 -7.10 12.36
C ASN A 40 5.15 -7.76 11.17
N GLY A 41 5.84 -6.96 10.35
CA GLY A 41 6.55 -7.43 9.15
C GLY A 41 5.65 -7.84 7.98
N LYS A 42 4.32 -7.70 8.07
CA LYS A 42 3.38 -8.01 6.99
C LYS A 42 2.70 -6.75 6.45
N VAL A 43 2.31 -6.78 5.18
CA VAL A 43 1.51 -5.72 4.56
C VAL A 43 0.10 -5.72 5.14
N ALA A 44 -0.23 -4.69 5.91
CA ALA A 44 -1.51 -4.57 6.60
C ALA A 44 -2.46 -3.57 5.95
N LYS A 45 -1.94 -2.57 5.24
CA LYS A 45 -2.75 -1.57 4.55
C LYS A 45 -2.09 -1.11 3.27
N VAL A 46 -2.90 -0.79 2.26
CA VAL A 46 -2.45 -0.19 1.00
C VAL A 46 -3.31 1.04 0.74
N ARG A 47 -2.69 2.13 0.30
CA ARG A 47 -3.35 3.34 -0.18
C ARG A 47 -2.57 3.93 -1.35
N GLY A 48 -3.17 4.86 -2.08
CA GLY A 48 -2.45 5.55 -3.15
C GLY A 48 -1.43 6.52 -2.58
N ASN A 49 -0.32 6.71 -3.30
CA ASN A 49 0.66 7.73 -3.00
C ASN A 49 0.28 9.04 -3.71
N PRO A 50 -0.12 10.10 -2.99
CA PRO A 50 -0.48 11.39 -3.58
C PRO A 50 0.68 12.05 -4.34
N ASP A 51 1.91 11.73 -3.96
CA ASP A 51 3.12 12.33 -4.52
C ASP A 51 3.57 11.64 -5.82
N HIS A 52 2.93 10.54 -6.23
CA HIS A 52 3.33 9.77 -7.40
C HIS A 52 2.74 10.33 -8.71
N PRO A 53 3.55 10.63 -9.73
CA PRO A 53 3.11 11.39 -10.91
C PRO A 53 2.03 10.68 -11.74
N SER A 54 2.07 9.35 -11.82
CA SER A 54 1.15 8.61 -12.70
C SER A 54 -0.29 8.53 -12.19
N SER A 55 -0.52 8.63 -10.88
CA SER A 55 -1.85 8.40 -10.30
C SER A 55 -2.27 9.39 -9.24
N LEU A 56 -1.36 10.22 -8.71
CA LEU A 56 -1.67 11.30 -7.76
C LEU A 56 -2.52 10.85 -6.55
N GLY A 57 -2.35 9.58 -6.14
CA GLY A 57 -3.08 8.97 -5.04
C GLY A 57 -4.35 8.21 -5.43
N ASP A 58 -4.82 8.30 -6.67
CA ASP A 58 -5.98 7.55 -7.16
C ASP A 58 -5.62 6.11 -7.47
N LEU A 59 -6.51 5.19 -7.11
CA LEU A 59 -6.34 3.75 -7.30
C LEU A 59 -7.62 3.12 -7.87
N CYS A 60 -7.45 2.15 -8.77
CA CYS A 60 -8.53 1.26 -9.16
C CYS A 60 -8.78 0.17 -8.08
N LEU A 61 -9.74 -0.73 -8.31
CA LEU A 61 -10.08 -1.79 -7.36
C LEU A 61 -8.95 -2.82 -7.15
N LYS A 62 -8.09 -3.04 -8.16
CA LYS A 62 -7.05 -4.07 -8.12
C LYS A 62 -6.10 -3.94 -6.90
N PRO A 63 -5.42 -2.80 -6.67
CA PRO A 63 -4.50 -2.63 -5.55
C PRO A 63 -5.16 -2.62 -4.17
N ILE A 64 -6.48 -2.33 -4.08
CA ILE A 64 -7.19 -2.25 -2.79
C ILE A 64 -7.22 -3.62 -2.10
N HIS A 65 -7.24 -4.71 -2.88
CA HIS A 65 -7.25 -6.08 -2.37
C HIS A 65 -5.87 -6.73 -2.30
N LEU A 66 -4.79 -5.97 -2.53
CA LEU A 66 -3.43 -6.49 -2.55
C LEU A 66 -3.04 -7.14 -1.21
N THR A 67 -3.51 -6.63 -0.07
CA THR A 67 -3.24 -7.21 1.26
C THR A 67 -3.68 -8.67 1.35
N SER A 68 -4.87 -8.99 0.83
CA SER A 68 -5.42 -10.35 0.88
C SER A 68 -4.77 -11.27 -0.14
N ALA A 69 -4.35 -10.74 -1.29
CA ALA A 69 -3.70 -11.50 -2.35
C ALA A 69 -2.27 -11.95 -2.01
N LEU A 70 -1.59 -11.28 -1.06
CA LEU A 70 -0.21 -11.61 -0.70
C LEU A 70 -0.08 -12.86 0.19
N ASP A 71 -1.08 -13.16 1.01
CA ASP A 71 -1.04 -14.25 2.01
C ASP A 71 -2.16 -15.26 1.78
N THR A 72 -2.37 -15.66 0.53
CA THR A 72 -3.33 -16.71 0.18
C THR A 72 -2.76 -18.10 0.47
N PRO A 73 -3.58 -19.06 0.94
CA PRO A 73 -3.12 -20.40 1.34
C PRO A 73 -2.63 -21.25 0.16
N ASP A 74 -3.09 -20.96 -1.05
CA ASP A 74 -2.78 -21.62 -2.32
C ASP A 74 -1.52 -21.05 -3.01
N ARG A 75 -0.85 -20.07 -2.40
CA ARG A 75 0.36 -19.48 -2.98
C ARG A 75 1.50 -20.50 -3.02
N ILE A 76 2.03 -20.76 -4.23
CA ILE A 76 3.22 -21.60 -4.45
C ILE A 76 4.42 -20.99 -3.71
N ARG A 77 5.09 -21.78 -2.85
CA ARG A 77 6.23 -21.35 -2.02
C ARG A 77 7.56 -21.98 -2.41
N GLU A 78 7.53 -22.98 -3.29
CA GLU A 78 8.69 -23.72 -3.77
C GLU A 78 8.61 -23.89 -5.29
N PRO A 79 9.74 -23.90 -6.00
CA PRO A 79 9.76 -24.22 -7.43
C PRO A 79 9.14 -25.59 -7.70
N LEU A 80 8.46 -25.71 -8.84
CA LEU A 80 7.91 -26.98 -9.34
C LEU A 80 8.99 -27.84 -10.00
#